data_AF-X1K3J6-F1
#
_entry.id   AF-X1K3J6-F1
#
_cell.length_a   1.000
_cell.length_b   1.000
_cell.length_c   1.000
_cell.angle_alpha   90.00
_cell.angle_beta   90.00
_cell.angle_gamma   90.00
#
_symmetry.space_group_name_H-M   'P 1'
#
loop_
_entity.id
_entity.type
_entity.pdbx_description
1 polymer ?
#
loop_
_entity_poly.entity_id
_entity_poly.type
_entity_poly.pdbx_seq_one_letter_code
_entity_poly.pdbx_strand_id
1 'polypeptide(L)'
;AETSYPVPYTVWHRNKGVGSIDTVTSLSDVLALTTRDELKARPIEDKTSAWQTAGEGEWDALVKVRGKSAYKAYRGASTEPYGVFWIKLKDVRSDEMLVMENLPELGKRDIKKVNNFNLESDLVYPGVRGRDISRWQANPEIYVLIVQDSNTREGYPESRVKNQWPETYKYLQQFEAPLRNRAAFIKYYKSSDAFYSQFNISDYTFKPHKVVWKRMANDLVAAVMSTFPTPFGNKVGVGTDTTSLIPFEDAD
;
A
#
# COMPACT_ATOMS: atom_id res chain seq x y z
N ALA A 1 41.79 7.59 -18.00
CA ALA A 1 41.33 6.31 -18.55
C ALA A 1 39.82 6.26 -18.41
N GLU A 2 39.11 5.84 -19.46
CA GLU A 2 37.66 5.70 -19.44
C GLU A 2 37.30 4.32 -18.88
N THR A 3 36.36 4.25 -17.94
CA THR A 3 35.92 2.98 -17.35
C THR A 3 35.20 2.14 -18.40
N SER A 4 35.66 0.91 -18.63
CA SER A 4 34.97 -0.07 -19.47
C SER A 4 34.03 -0.92 -18.62
N TYR A 5 32.78 -1.04 -19.07
CA TYR A 5 31.75 -1.83 -18.40
C TYR A 5 31.44 -3.12 -19.17
N PRO A 6 30.95 -4.18 -18.49
CA PRO A 6 30.74 -4.26 -17.05
C PRO A 6 32.05 -4.47 -16.27
N VAL A 7 32.09 -4.01 -15.01
CA VAL A 7 33.21 -4.25 -14.09
C VAL A 7 32.94 -5.46 -13.19
N PRO A 8 33.96 -6.14 -12.65
CA PRO A 8 33.75 -7.20 -11.66
C PRO A 8 33.05 -6.69 -10.41
N TYR A 9 32.16 -7.50 -9.83
CA TYR A 9 31.45 -7.18 -8.60
C TYR A 9 31.22 -8.45 -7.79
N THR A 10 31.76 -8.53 -6.57
CA THR A 10 31.68 -9.73 -5.74
C THR A 10 30.75 -9.48 -4.56
N VAL A 11 29.69 -10.29 -4.42
CA VAL A 11 28.82 -10.26 -3.24
C VAL A 11 29.35 -11.27 -2.23
N TRP A 12 29.54 -10.83 -0.99
CA TRP A 12 30.05 -11.68 0.09
C TRP A 12 28.91 -12.07 1.02
N HIS A 13 28.76 -13.36 1.25
CA HIS A 13 27.78 -13.93 2.15
C HIS A 13 28.50 -14.62 3.31
N ARG A 14 28.02 -14.39 4.54
CA ARG A 14 28.48 -15.16 5.69
C ARG A 14 27.90 -16.57 5.62
N ASN A 15 28.71 -17.56 5.93
CA ASN A 15 28.24 -18.93 6.04
C ASN A 15 27.17 -19.05 7.14
N LYS A 16 26.25 -19.99 6.98
CA LYS A 16 25.17 -20.20 7.96
C LYS A 16 25.76 -20.46 9.35
N GLY A 17 25.29 -19.72 10.36
CA GLY A 17 25.78 -19.82 11.74
C GLY A 17 26.97 -18.91 12.06
N VAL A 18 27.57 -18.24 11.07
CA VAL A 18 28.63 -17.25 11.30
C VAL A 18 28.03 -15.91 11.73
N GLY A 19 28.41 -15.47 12.92
CA GLY A 19 28.05 -14.16 13.49
C GLY A 19 28.79 -13.00 12.84
N SER A 20 28.97 -11.90 13.56
CA SER A 20 29.84 -10.80 13.10
C SER A 20 31.28 -11.31 12.96
N ILE A 21 31.94 -10.95 11.87
CA ILE A 21 33.37 -11.23 11.67
C ILE A 21 34.14 -10.00 12.15
N ASP A 22 35.14 -10.20 13.00
CA ASP A 22 35.97 -9.10 13.51
C ASP A 22 36.82 -8.52 12.37
N THR A 23 36.94 -7.19 12.34
CA THR A 23 37.82 -6.44 11.43
C THR A 23 39.30 -6.86 11.48
N VAL A 24 39.78 -7.48 12.56
CA VAL A 24 41.17 -7.99 12.67
C VAL A 24 41.34 -9.41 12.13
N THR A 25 40.26 -10.06 11.70
CA THR A 25 40.29 -11.44 11.18
C THR A 25 41.12 -11.51 9.91
N SER A 26 42.00 -12.52 9.79
CA SER A 26 42.87 -12.67 8.63
C SER A 26 42.06 -12.93 7.35
N LEU A 27 42.59 -12.52 6.19
CA LEU A 27 41.89 -12.75 4.91
C LEU A 27 41.57 -14.25 4.71
N SER A 28 42.52 -15.15 4.97
CA SER A 28 42.29 -16.61 4.84
C SER A 28 41.12 -17.09 5.69
N ASP A 29 40.99 -16.58 6.92
CA ASP A 29 39.89 -16.95 7.81
C ASP A 29 38.57 -16.35 7.32
N VAL A 30 38.57 -15.09 6.86
CA VAL A 30 37.38 -14.47 6.23
C VAL A 30 36.94 -15.29 5.02
N LEU A 31 37.86 -15.74 4.17
CA LEU A 31 37.55 -16.56 3.00
C LEU A 31 36.94 -17.91 3.38
N ALA A 32 37.33 -18.49 4.52
CA ALA A 32 36.77 -19.75 5.03
C ALA A 32 35.38 -19.57 5.68
N LEU A 33 35.12 -18.39 6.23
CA LEU A 33 33.86 -18.03 6.91
C LEU A 33 32.78 -17.48 5.97
N THR A 34 33.11 -17.26 4.69
CA THR A 34 32.22 -16.63 3.72
C THR A 34 32.15 -17.38 2.39
N THR A 35 30.99 -17.29 1.73
CA THR A 35 30.82 -17.59 0.31
C THR A 35 30.80 -16.29 -0.50
N ARG A 36 31.09 -16.40 -1.79
CA ARG A 36 31.18 -15.26 -2.71
C ARG A 36 30.42 -15.57 -3.99
N ASP A 37 29.59 -14.63 -4.41
CA ASP A 37 28.95 -14.65 -5.72
C ASP A 37 29.69 -13.68 -6.64
N GLU A 38 30.28 -14.20 -7.71
CA GLU A 38 30.95 -13.41 -8.73
C GLU A 38 29.92 -12.87 -9.72
N LEU A 39 29.70 -11.56 -9.67
CA LEU A 39 28.80 -10.82 -10.54
C LEU A 39 29.58 -9.83 -11.40
N LYS A 40 28.83 -9.19 -12.29
CA LYS A 40 29.28 -8.10 -13.13
C LYS A 40 28.38 -6.89 -12.85
N ALA A 41 28.95 -5.69 -12.83
CA ALA A 41 28.23 -4.46 -12.56
C ALA A 41 28.34 -3.46 -13.71
N ARG A 42 27.23 -2.81 -14.07
CA ARG A 42 27.20 -1.73 -15.05
C ARG A 42 26.07 -0.74 -14.75
N PRO A 43 26.16 0.52 -15.20
CA PRO A 43 25.03 1.42 -15.22
C PRO A 43 23.86 0.84 -16.04
N ILE A 44 22.62 1.16 -15.66
CA ILE A 44 21.42 0.64 -16.32
C ILE A 44 21.30 1.22 -17.73
N GLU A 45 21.41 2.54 -17.89
CA GLU A 45 21.23 3.22 -19.18
C GLU A 45 22.50 3.93 -19.63
N ASP A 46 22.78 5.09 -19.05
CA ASP A 46 24.00 5.87 -19.30
C ASP A 46 24.98 5.79 -18.12
N LYS A 47 26.17 6.39 -18.27
CA LYS A 47 27.26 6.36 -17.28
C LYS A 47 26.89 6.97 -15.92
N THR A 48 25.84 7.78 -15.83
CA THR A 48 25.36 8.45 -14.62
C THR A 48 24.12 7.78 -14.02
N SER A 49 23.54 6.81 -14.71
CA SER A 49 22.40 6.04 -14.22
C SER A 49 22.74 5.15 -13.03
N ALA A 50 21.71 4.69 -12.32
CA ALA A 50 21.87 3.72 -11.24
C ALA A 50 22.56 2.44 -11.74
N TRP A 51 23.28 1.77 -10.86
CA TRP A 51 24.05 0.57 -11.19
C TRP A 51 23.18 -0.67 -11.04
N GLN A 52 23.38 -1.63 -11.94
CA GLN A 52 22.82 -2.98 -11.86
C GLN A 52 23.95 -4.01 -11.78
N THR A 53 23.71 -5.05 -10.99
CA THR A 53 24.61 -6.21 -10.83
C THR A 53 23.88 -7.45 -11.31
N ALA A 54 24.56 -8.30 -12.09
CA ALA A 54 23.99 -9.56 -12.54
C ALA A 54 25.09 -10.60 -12.79
N GLY A 55 24.70 -11.87 -12.73
CA GLY A 55 25.55 -12.99 -13.12
C GLY A 55 25.75 -13.08 -14.62
N GLU A 56 26.62 -14.00 -15.02
CA GLU A 56 26.84 -14.31 -16.43
C GLU A 56 25.60 -14.99 -17.03
N GLY A 57 25.06 -14.45 -18.13
CA GLY A 57 23.84 -14.94 -18.78
C GLY A 57 22.52 -14.30 -18.32
N GLU A 58 22.50 -13.53 -17.22
CA GLU A 58 21.28 -12.87 -16.72
C GLU A 58 20.98 -11.54 -17.42
N TRP A 59 21.97 -10.99 -18.14
CA TRP A 59 21.88 -9.67 -18.74
C TRP A 59 20.77 -9.54 -19.79
N ASP A 60 20.54 -10.57 -20.58
CA ASP A 60 19.51 -10.55 -21.63
C ASP A 60 18.10 -10.49 -21.03
N ALA A 61 17.88 -11.11 -19.87
CA ALA A 61 16.62 -11.00 -19.15
C ALA A 61 16.41 -9.58 -18.61
N LEU A 62 17.47 -8.96 -18.08
CA LEU A 62 17.41 -7.58 -17.60
C LEU A 62 17.13 -6.57 -18.72
N VAL A 63 17.59 -6.83 -19.94
CA VAL A 63 17.27 -5.97 -21.09
C VAL A 63 15.76 -5.97 -21.39
N LYS A 64 15.07 -7.11 -21.22
CA LYS A 64 13.63 -7.23 -21.50
C LYS A 64 12.74 -6.43 -20.56
N VAL A 65 13.20 -6.15 -19.34
CA VAL A 65 12.45 -5.41 -18.31
C VAL A 65 12.82 -3.92 -18.24
N ARG A 66 13.71 -3.47 -19.13
CA ARG A 66 14.09 -2.06 -19.24
C ARG A 66 13.07 -1.25 -20.03
N GLY A 67 13.10 0.05 -19.80
CA GLY A 67 12.28 1.02 -20.53
C GLY A 67 10.93 1.27 -19.87
N LYS A 68 10.02 1.83 -20.65
CA LYS A 68 8.71 2.27 -20.17
C LYS A 68 7.73 1.11 -20.16
N SER A 69 7.22 0.76 -18.99
CA SER A 69 6.11 -0.18 -18.84
C SER A 69 4.85 0.35 -19.56
N ALA A 70 4.16 -0.53 -20.28
CA ALA A 70 2.82 -0.25 -20.82
C ALA A 70 1.79 -0.05 -19.71
N TYR A 71 2.01 -0.67 -18.56
CA TYR A 71 1.17 -0.56 -17.37
C TYR A 71 1.65 0.53 -16.44
N LYS A 72 0.70 1.29 -15.89
CA LYS A 72 0.97 2.28 -14.85
C LYS A 72 0.53 1.76 -13.50
N ALA A 73 1.49 1.61 -12.60
CA ALA A 73 1.23 1.24 -11.21
C ALA A 73 0.88 2.45 -10.35
N TYR A 74 0.01 2.23 -9.38
CA TYR A 74 -0.42 3.21 -8.39
C TYR A 74 -0.19 2.66 -6.99
N ARG A 75 0.03 3.54 -6.02
CA ARG A 75 -0.09 3.19 -4.60
C ARG A 75 -1.57 3.01 -4.26
N GLY A 76 -1.89 2.05 -3.41
CA GLY A 76 -3.23 1.93 -2.84
C GLY A 76 -3.65 3.15 -2.02
N ALA A 77 -4.92 3.18 -1.64
CA ALA A 77 -5.56 4.30 -0.96
C ALA A 77 -4.89 4.61 0.38
N SER A 78 -4.54 5.89 0.61
CA SER A 78 -4.10 6.35 1.93
C SER A 78 -5.29 6.35 2.88
N THR A 79 -5.31 5.36 3.77
CA THR A 79 -6.38 5.11 4.76
C THR A 79 -5.88 5.37 6.18
N GLU A 80 -4.85 6.20 6.33
CA GLU A 80 -4.36 6.70 7.60
C GLU A 80 -5.14 7.92 8.12
N PRO A 81 -5.32 8.08 9.45
CA PRO A 81 -4.92 7.13 10.48
C PRO A 81 -5.83 5.89 10.49
N TYR A 82 -5.23 4.70 10.60
CA TYR A 82 -5.97 3.43 10.58
C TYR A 82 -7.05 3.38 11.66
N GLY A 83 -6.76 3.93 12.84
CA GLY A 83 -7.73 4.03 13.92
C GLY A 83 -8.98 4.87 13.63
N VAL A 84 -9.05 5.60 12.51
CA VAL A 84 -10.26 6.31 12.10
C VAL A 84 -10.87 5.66 10.87
N PHE A 85 -10.07 5.38 9.84
CA PHE A 85 -10.61 4.91 8.57
C PHE A 85 -10.70 3.40 8.45
N TRP A 86 -10.08 2.62 9.32
CA TRP A 86 -10.23 1.16 9.32
C TRP A 86 -11.29 0.75 10.32
N ILE A 87 -12.22 -0.06 9.84
CA ILE A 87 -13.36 -0.50 10.62
C ILE A 87 -13.49 -2.02 10.56
N LYS A 88 -14.04 -2.57 11.64
CA LYS A 88 -14.55 -3.94 11.69
C LYS A 88 -16.05 -3.88 11.76
N LEU A 89 -16.69 -4.55 10.80
CA LEU A 89 -18.13 -4.76 10.79
C LEU A 89 -18.51 -5.76 11.88
N LYS A 90 -19.52 -5.44 12.67
CA LYS A 90 -20.11 -6.35 13.66
C LYS A 90 -21.43 -6.90 13.19
N ASP A 91 -22.27 -6.05 12.60
CA ASP A 91 -23.61 -6.42 12.15
C ASP A 91 -24.13 -5.44 11.09
N VAL A 92 -25.20 -5.83 10.41
CA VAL A 92 -25.99 -4.96 9.52
C VAL A 92 -27.41 -4.92 10.05
N ARG A 93 -27.89 -3.72 10.37
CA ARG A 93 -29.24 -3.50 10.90
C ARG A 93 -30.29 -3.71 9.81
N SER A 94 -31.54 -3.88 10.23
CA SER A 94 -32.69 -4.00 9.31
C SER A 94 -32.93 -2.75 8.45
N ASP A 95 -32.42 -1.59 8.86
CA ASP A 95 -32.42 -0.33 8.09
C ASP A 95 -31.12 -0.12 7.29
N GLU A 96 -30.36 -1.20 7.05
CA GLU A 96 -29.12 -1.24 6.26
C GLU A 96 -27.93 -0.47 6.87
N MET A 97 -28.10 0.11 8.05
CA MET A 97 -27.01 0.75 8.79
C MET A 97 -26.02 -0.28 9.32
N LEU A 98 -24.73 0.01 9.17
CA LEU A 98 -23.66 -0.85 9.63
C LEU A 98 -23.39 -0.63 11.12
N VAL A 99 -23.36 -1.68 11.91
CA VAL A 99 -22.84 -1.63 13.29
C VAL A 99 -21.35 -1.95 13.23
N MET A 100 -20.51 -1.00 13.63
CA MET A 100 -19.06 -1.11 13.45
C MET A 100 -18.25 -0.79 14.70
N GLU A 101 -16.98 -1.15 14.69
CA GLU A 101 -15.95 -0.56 15.55
C GLU A 101 -14.74 -0.12 14.72
N ASN A 102 -14.08 0.97 15.14
CA ASN A 102 -12.82 1.39 14.52
C ASN A 102 -11.64 0.54 15.03
N LEU A 103 -10.51 0.57 14.34
CA LEU A 103 -9.35 -0.31 14.65
C LEU A 103 -8.08 0.47 15.05
N PRO A 104 -8.08 1.28 16.14
CA PRO A 104 -6.92 2.05 16.58
C PRO A 104 -5.72 1.19 16.96
N GLU A 105 -5.95 -0.03 17.46
CA GLU A 105 -4.91 -1.01 17.82
C GLU A 105 -4.04 -1.45 16.62
N LEU A 106 -4.53 -1.27 15.40
CA LEU A 106 -3.75 -1.56 14.18
C LEU A 106 -2.90 -0.37 13.74
N GLY A 107 -3.16 0.81 14.28
CA GLY A 107 -2.40 2.04 14.03
C GLY A 107 -1.33 2.28 15.10
N LYS A 108 -0.46 3.26 14.82
CA LYS A 108 0.58 3.72 15.76
C LYS A 108 0.18 4.97 16.56
N ARG A 109 -0.95 5.59 16.22
CA ARG A 109 -1.40 6.84 16.84
C ARG A 109 -2.40 6.54 17.95
N ASP A 110 -2.34 7.32 19.01
CA ASP A 110 -3.36 7.31 20.05
C ASP A 110 -4.67 7.89 19.48
N ILE A 111 -5.61 7.01 19.20
CA ILE A 111 -6.93 7.32 18.64
C ILE A 111 -7.97 6.62 19.51
N LYS A 112 -8.98 7.38 19.94
CA LYS A 112 -10.11 6.86 20.73
C LYS A 112 -10.78 5.67 20.03
N LYS A 113 -10.96 4.57 20.76
CA LYS A 113 -11.79 3.43 20.32
C LYS A 113 -13.27 3.83 20.36
N VAL A 114 -13.99 3.53 19.29
CA VAL A 114 -15.42 3.71 19.12
C VAL A 114 -16.00 2.36 18.73
N ASN A 115 -16.93 1.86 19.53
CA ASN A 115 -17.54 0.54 19.37
C ASN A 115 -19.06 0.67 19.18
N ASN A 116 -19.66 -0.25 18.43
CA ASN A 116 -21.11 -0.35 18.20
C ASN A 116 -21.72 0.95 17.65
N PHE A 117 -20.98 1.64 16.78
CA PHE A 117 -21.46 2.84 16.12
C PHE A 117 -22.24 2.47 14.86
N ASN A 118 -23.34 3.18 14.60
CA ASN A 118 -24.13 3.00 13.39
C ASN A 118 -23.57 3.90 12.28
N LEU A 119 -23.25 3.33 11.12
CA LEU A 119 -22.63 4.04 10.00
C LEU A 119 -23.35 3.71 8.70
N GLU A 120 -23.52 4.69 7.82
CA GLU A 120 -24.00 4.45 6.45
C GLU A 120 -22.99 3.58 5.66
N SER A 121 -23.49 2.73 4.76
CA SER A 121 -22.68 1.74 4.06
C SER A 121 -22.04 2.25 2.75
N ASP A 122 -22.49 3.39 2.25
CA ASP A 122 -22.14 3.98 0.96
C ASP A 122 -20.63 4.15 0.78
N LEU A 123 -19.98 4.66 1.83
CA LEU A 123 -18.56 5.02 1.83
C LEU A 123 -17.67 3.92 2.43
N VAL A 124 -18.24 2.74 2.70
CA VAL A 124 -17.53 1.60 3.27
C VAL A 124 -17.19 0.58 2.20
N TYR A 125 -15.91 0.19 2.16
CA TYR A 125 -15.37 -0.75 1.16
C TYR A 125 -14.54 -1.84 1.83
N PRO A 126 -14.54 -3.07 1.31
CA PRO A 126 -13.57 -4.10 1.70
C PRO A 126 -12.14 -3.59 1.50
N GLY A 127 -11.37 -3.54 2.57
CA GLY A 127 -9.99 -3.05 2.57
C GLY A 127 -9.00 -4.19 2.44
N VAL A 128 -8.21 -4.21 1.36
CA VAL A 128 -7.17 -5.22 1.13
C VAL A 128 -5.81 -4.65 1.53
N ARG A 129 -5.22 -5.19 2.60
CA ARG A 129 -3.87 -4.83 3.05
C ARG A 129 -2.84 -5.76 2.43
N GLY A 130 -1.56 -5.38 2.49
CA GLY A 130 -0.47 -6.25 2.06
C GLY A 130 -0.46 -7.61 2.77
N ARG A 131 -0.90 -7.69 4.03
CA ARG A 131 -1.03 -8.98 4.75
C ARG A 131 -2.18 -9.87 4.27
N ASP A 132 -3.17 -9.27 3.61
CA ASP A 132 -4.38 -9.96 3.12
C ASP A 132 -4.18 -10.60 1.74
N ILE A 133 -3.01 -10.36 1.13
CA ILE A 133 -2.67 -10.88 -0.19
C ILE A 133 -1.81 -12.15 -0.02
N SER A 134 -2.21 -13.23 -0.67
CA SER A 134 -1.36 -14.39 -0.95
C SER A 134 -1.17 -14.50 -2.46
N ARG A 135 -0.38 -15.48 -2.94
CA ARG A 135 -0.23 -15.64 -4.39
C ARG A 135 -1.59 -15.97 -4.99
N TRP A 136 -2.01 -15.13 -5.94
CA TRP A 136 -3.24 -15.26 -6.71
C TRP A 136 -4.54 -15.03 -5.94
N GLN A 137 -4.49 -14.64 -4.65
CA GLN A 137 -5.69 -14.42 -3.84
C GLN A 137 -5.57 -13.19 -2.95
N ALA A 138 -6.69 -12.47 -2.79
CA ALA A 138 -6.83 -11.36 -1.85
C ALA A 138 -8.04 -11.62 -0.95
N ASN A 139 -7.82 -11.66 0.37
CA ASN A 139 -8.86 -11.98 1.36
C ASN A 139 -8.99 -10.82 2.35
N PRO A 140 -9.83 -9.80 2.07
CA PRO A 140 -9.97 -8.65 2.94
C PRO A 140 -10.50 -9.06 4.33
N GLU A 141 -9.76 -8.71 5.38
CA GLU A 141 -10.17 -8.97 6.78
C GLU A 141 -10.73 -7.71 7.47
N ILE A 142 -10.70 -6.57 6.78
CA ILE A 142 -11.14 -5.27 7.30
C ILE A 142 -12.00 -4.55 6.28
N TYR A 143 -12.72 -3.54 6.74
CA TYR A 143 -13.32 -2.54 5.88
C TYR A 143 -12.60 -1.20 6.05
N VAL A 144 -12.67 -0.36 5.02
CA VAL A 144 -12.15 1.00 5.01
C VAL A 144 -13.25 1.99 4.69
N LEU A 145 -13.27 3.08 5.45
CA LEU A 145 -14.09 4.25 5.19
C LEU A 145 -13.35 5.19 4.23
N ILE A 146 -13.94 5.44 3.07
CA ILE A 146 -13.38 6.32 2.04
C ILE A 146 -14.31 7.53 1.82
N VAL A 147 -13.89 8.69 2.34
CA VAL A 147 -14.65 9.94 2.33
C VAL A 147 -14.04 10.95 1.33
N GLN A 148 -13.47 10.41 0.25
CA GLN A 148 -12.82 11.15 -0.82
C GLN A 148 -13.65 11.03 -2.11
N ASP A 149 -13.86 12.16 -2.78
CA ASP A 149 -14.35 12.16 -4.15
C ASP A 149 -13.22 11.73 -5.09
N SER A 150 -13.43 10.63 -5.81
CA SER A 150 -12.44 10.05 -6.73
C SER A 150 -12.12 10.94 -7.94
N ASN A 151 -13.06 11.81 -8.33
CA ASN A 151 -12.95 12.67 -9.51
C ASN A 151 -12.16 13.94 -9.19
N THR A 152 -12.55 14.65 -8.13
CA THR A 152 -11.85 15.88 -7.70
C THR A 152 -10.58 15.57 -6.93
N ARG A 153 -10.47 14.35 -6.38
CA ARG A 153 -9.37 13.90 -5.51
C ARG A 153 -9.27 14.73 -4.23
N GLU A 154 -10.41 15.18 -3.73
CA GLU A 154 -10.56 15.92 -2.48
C GLU A 154 -11.57 15.21 -1.57
N GLY A 155 -11.56 15.51 -0.27
CA GLY A 155 -12.63 15.05 0.61
C GLY A 155 -13.99 15.58 0.13
N TYR A 156 -15.05 14.79 0.24
CA TYR A 156 -16.39 15.29 -0.07
C TYR A 156 -16.68 16.56 0.77
N PRO A 157 -17.35 17.58 0.22
CA PRO A 157 -17.69 18.78 0.99
C PRO A 157 -18.45 18.43 2.27
N GLU A 158 -18.14 19.11 3.39
CA GLU A 158 -18.78 18.82 4.68
C GLU A 158 -20.31 18.93 4.63
N SER A 159 -20.84 19.89 3.86
CA SER A 159 -22.28 20.02 3.64
C SER A 159 -22.88 18.78 2.98
N ARG A 160 -22.19 18.18 2.01
CA ARG A 160 -22.62 16.95 1.35
C ARG A 160 -22.59 15.78 2.32
N VAL A 161 -21.51 15.61 3.09
CA VAL A 161 -21.39 14.50 4.05
C VAL A 161 -22.44 14.64 5.16
N LYS A 162 -22.68 15.84 5.69
CA LYS A 162 -23.75 16.09 6.67
C LYS A 162 -25.15 15.74 6.17
N ASN A 163 -25.41 15.98 4.90
CA ASN A 163 -26.75 15.77 4.32
C ASN A 163 -26.97 14.33 3.85
N GLN A 164 -25.95 13.68 3.27
CA GLN A 164 -26.06 12.34 2.69
C GLN A 164 -25.68 11.23 3.68
N TRP A 165 -24.68 11.48 4.53
CA TRP A 165 -24.12 10.50 5.48
C TRP A 165 -23.95 11.13 6.88
N PRO A 166 -25.04 11.57 7.53
CA PRO A 166 -25.00 12.28 8.80
C PRO A 166 -24.30 11.50 9.92
N GLU A 167 -24.47 10.18 10.02
CA GLU A 167 -23.81 9.36 11.04
C GLU A 167 -22.31 9.22 10.74
N THR A 168 -21.92 9.11 9.47
CA THR A 168 -20.52 9.19 9.03
C THR A 168 -19.89 10.51 9.42
N TYR A 169 -20.59 11.64 9.24
CA TYR A 169 -20.08 12.93 9.71
C TYR A 169 -19.90 12.96 11.23
N LYS A 170 -20.91 12.51 12.00
CA LYS A 170 -20.85 12.44 13.47
C LYS A 170 -19.70 11.55 13.94
N TYR A 171 -19.43 10.45 13.26
CA TYR A 171 -18.27 9.60 13.52
C TYR A 171 -16.96 10.37 13.33
N LEU A 172 -16.76 10.95 12.15
CA LEU A 172 -15.53 11.65 11.79
C LEU A 172 -15.27 12.86 12.68
N GLN A 173 -16.30 13.60 13.07
CA GLN A 173 -16.20 14.80 13.89
C GLN A 173 -15.51 14.52 15.24
N GLN A 174 -15.65 13.31 15.80
CA GLN A 174 -14.95 12.90 17.02
C GLN A 174 -13.41 12.88 16.86
N PHE A 175 -12.92 12.86 15.62
CA PHE A 175 -11.50 12.76 15.27
C PHE A 175 -10.99 13.99 14.52
N GLU A 176 -11.73 15.11 14.52
CA GLU A 176 -11.33 16.29 13.74
C GLU A 176 -9.91 16.75 14.07
N ALA A 177 -9.56 16.88 15.35
CA ALA A 177 -8.23 17.30 15.79
C ALA A 177 -7.10 16.38 15.26
N PRO A 178 -7.10 15.05 15.49
CA PRO A 178 -6.06 14.18 14.94
C PRO A 178 -6.07 14.08 13.40
N LEU A 179 -7.22 14.31 12.76
CA LEU A 179 -7.34 14.34 11.31
C LEU A 179 -6.73 15.61 10.70
N ARG A 180 -6.97 16.80 11.27
CA ARG A 180 -6.33 18.05 10.83
C ARG A 180 -4.82 18.06 11.06
N ASN A 181 -4.36 17.43 12.14
CA ASN A 181 -2.94 17.39 12.52
C ASN A 181 -2.12 16.31 11.78
N ARG A 182 -2.70 15.57 10.82
CA ARG A 182 -1.92 14.57 10.06
C ARG A 182 -1.00 15.27 9.04
N ALA A 183 0.24 14.80 8.94
CA ALA A 183 1.23 15.34 8.00
C ALA A 183 0.73 15.42 6.55
N ALA A 184 -0.05 14.44 6.09
CA ALA A 184 -0.64 14.48 4.74
C ALA A 184 -1.65 15.63 4.57
N PHE A 185 -2.45 15.93 5.60
CA PHE A 185 -3.40 17.05 5.56
C PHE A 185 -2.65 18.37 5.52
N ILE A 186 -1.72 18.57 6.46
CA ILE A 186 -0.89 19.78 6.54
C ILE A 186 -0.12 20.04 5.24
N LYS A 187 0.36 18.97 4.57
CA LYS A 187 1.18 19.10 3.36
C LYS A 187 0.37 19.36 2.09
N TYR A 188 -0.81 18.75 1.95
CA TYR A 188 -1.54 18.70 0.68
C TYR A 188 -2.89 19.42 0.68
N TYR A 189 -3.38 19.83 1.85
CA TYR A 189 -4.69 20.44 2.02
C TYR A 189 -4.62 21.75 2.80
N LYS A 190 -5.59 22.63 2.56
CA LYS A 190 -5.79 23.87 3.30
C LYS A 190 -6.59 23.60 4.57
N SER A 191 -6.46 24.49 5.56
CA SER A 191 -7.25 24.42 6.79
C SER A 191 -8.76 24.52 6.55
N SER A 192 -9.17 25.15 5.45
CA SER A 192 -10.57 25.25 4.99
C SER A 192 -11.11 23.97 4.35
N ASP A 193 -10.24 23.05 3.93
CA ASP A 193 -10.67 21.83 3.27
C ASP A 193 -11.25 20.86 4.30
N ALA A 194 -12.08 19.92 3.84
CA ALA A 194 -12.74 18.96 4.70
C ALA A 194 -11.71 18.18 5.52
N PHE A 195 -11.81 18.22 6.85
CA PHE A 195 -10.77 17.70 7.75
C PHE A 195 -10.49 16.20 7.58
N TYR A 196 -11.44 15.44 7.03
CA TYR A 196 -11.31 14.01 6.73
C TYR A 196 -10.69 13.70 5.35
N SER A 197 -10.24 14.69 4.57
CA SER A 197 -9.69 14.48 3.21
C SER A 197 -8.48 13.52 3.17
N GLN A 198 -8.64 12.38 2.51
CA GLN A 198 -7.64 11.32 2.38
C GLN A 198 -6.68 11.59 1.21
N PHE A 199 -5.78 10.68 0.85
CA PHE A 199 -4.82 10.88 -0.25
C PHE A 199 -4.69 9.63 -1.11
N ASN A 200 -4.08 9.72 -2.28
CA ASN A 200 -3.91 8.60 -3.22
C ASN A 200 -5.21 7.83 -3.52
N ILE A 201 -6.34 8.54 -3.53
CA ILE A 201 -7.63 8.01 -3.93
C ILE A 201 -8.06 8.76 -5.18
N SER A 202 -8.40 8.02 -6.22
CA SER A 202 -8.95 8.55 -7.47
C SER A 202 -9.74 7.46 -8.19
N ASP A 203 -10.10 7.68 -9.45
CA ASP A 203 -10.83 6.73 -10.28
C ASP A 203 -10.20 5.31 -10.24
N TYR A 204 -8.87 5.23 -10.35
CA TYR A 204 -8.11 3.98 -10.33
C TYR A 204 -8.34 3.13 -9.07
N THR A 205 -8.70 3.76 -7.95
CA THR A 205 -8.96 3.06 -6.68
C THR A 205 -10.19 2.17 -6.80
N PHE A 206 -11.19 2.62 -7.56
CA PHE A 206 -12.52 2.02 -7.66
C PHE A 206 -12.75 1.24 -8.96
N LYS A 207 -11.74 1.13 -9.82
CA LYS A 207 -11.79 0.34 -11.06
C LYS A 207 -12.21 -1.11 -10.79
N PRO A 208 -13.04 -1.72 -11.63
CA PRO A 208 -13.68 -3.01 -11.34
C PRO A 208 -12.66 -4.15 -11.23
N HIS A 209 -11.54 -4.08 -11.95
CA HIS A 209 -10.48 -5.08 -11.93
C HIS A 209 -9.14 -4.43 -11.61
N LYS A 210 -8.36 -5.07 -10.74
CA LYS A 210 -7.05 -4.58 -10.32
C LYS A 210 -6.09 -5.75 -10.12
N VAL A 211 -4.89 -5.67 -10.66
CA VAL A 211 -3.76 -6.50 -10.19
C VAL A 211 -3.16 -5.79 -9.00
N VAL A 212 -3.15 -6.41 -7.83
CA VAL A 212 -2.68 -5.83 -6.56
C VAL A 212 -1.55 -6.66 -5.97
N TRP A 213 -0.54 -6.02 -5.37
CA TRP A 213 0.58 -6.71 -4.73
C TRP A 213 1.07 -6.01 -3.46
N LYS A 214 1.82 -6.76 -2.65
CA LYS A 214 2.45 -6.27 -1.42
C LYS A 214 3.53 -5.25 -1.74
N ARG A 215 3.51 -4.08 -1.08
CA ARG A 215 4.63 -3.12 -1.17
C ARG A 215 5.81 -3.47 -0.28
N MET A 216 5.54 -4.16 0.83
CA MET A 216 6.52 -4.50 1.86
C MET A 216 6.64 -6.03 1.91
N ALA A 217 7.41 -6.61 1.00
CA ALA A 217 7.64 -8.05 0.90
C ALA A 217 9.01 -8.33 0.26
N ASN A 218 9.57 -9.49 0.56
CA ASN A 218 10.82 -9.96 -0.03
C ASN A 218 10.63 -10.59 -1.42
N ASP A 219 9.38 -10.67 -1.89
CA ASP A 219 9.01 -11.26 -3.17
C ASP A 219 7.74 -10.58 -3.71
N LEU A 220 7.52 -10.68 -5.02
CA LEU A 220 6.31 -10.21 -5.68
C LEU A 220 5.16 -11.18 -5.40
N VAL A 221 4.42 -10.88 -4.34
CA VAL A 221 3.16 -11.57 -4.00
C VAL A 221 2.00 -10.73 -4.48
N ALA A 222 1.34 -11.19 -5.54
CA ALA A 222 0.29 -10.48 -6.24
C ALA A 222 -0.99 -11.32 -6.37
N ALA A 223 -2.13 -10.64 -6.52
CA ALA A 223 -3.44 -11.22 -6.75
C ALA A 223 -4.26 -10.34 -7.69
N VAL A 224 -5.30 -10.92 -8.30
CA VAL A 224 -6.35 -10.15 -8.98
C VAL A 224 -7.44 -9.83 -7.96
N MET A 225 -7.85 -8.57 -7.91
CA MET A 225 -8.87 -8.04 -7.02
C MET A 225 -9.98 -7.41 -7.85
N SER A 226 -11.22 -7.74 -7.52
CA SER A 226 -12.42 -7.15 -8.13
C SER A 226 -13.44 -6.75 -7.07
N THR A 227 -14.66 -7.28 -7.14
CA THR A 227 -15.74 -7.07 -6.18
C THR A 227 -15.77 -8.21 -5.17
N PHE A 228 -15.98 -7.87 -3.90
CA PHE A 228 -16.20 -8.84 -2.83
C PHE A 228 -17.66 -8.83 -2.39
N PRO A 229 -18.24 -10.00 -2.08
CA PRO A 229 -19.51 -10.06 -1.38
C PRO A 229 -19.34 -9.50 0.04
N THR A 230 -20.28 -8.65 0.46
CA THR A 230 -20.37 -8.14 1.82
C THR A 230 -21.79 -8.34 2.36
N PRO A 231 -22.00 -8.30 3.69
CA PRO A 231 -23.34 -8.36 4.27
C PRO A 231 -24.28 -7.22 3.84
N PHE A 232 -23.76 -6.16 3.21
CA PHE A 232 -24.49 -4.99 2.74
C PHE A 232 -24.34 -4.79 1.21
N GLY A 233 -24.17 -5.90 0.49
CA GLY A 233 -24.09 -5.93 -0.98
C GLY A 233 -22.67 -6.10 -1.52
N ASN A 234 -22.55 -6.31 -2.83
CA ASN A 234 -21.24 -6.46 -3.46
C ASN A 234 -20.55 -5.09 -3.53
N LYS A 235 -19.30 -5.03 -3.07
CA LYS A 235 -18.48 -3.81 -3.07
C LYS A 235 -17.15 -4.06 -3.77
N VAL A 236 -16.65 -3.06 -4.49
CA VAL A 236 -15.31 -3.12 -5.05
C VAL A 236 -14.26 -3.17 -3.94
N GLY A 237 -13.26 -4.03 -4.08
CA GLY A 237 -12.12 -4.08 -3.18
C GLY A 237 -11.23 -2.85 -3.33
N VAL A 238 -10.79 -2.30 -2.21
CA VAL A 238 -9.88 -1.16 -2.15
C VAL A 238 -8.56 -1.59 -1.52
N GLY A 239 -7.49 -1.55 -2.29
CA GLY A 239 -6.14 -1.77 -1.78
C GLY A 239 -5.71 -0.62 -0.87
N THR A 240 -5.21 -0.91 0.33
CA THR A 240 -4.69 0.12 1.25
C THR A 240 -3.29 0.56 0.83
N ASP A 241 -2.75 1.55 1.52
CA ASP A 241 -1.48 2.18 1.20
C ASP A 241 -0.24 1.27 1.35
N THR A 242 -0.45 0.09 1.96
CA THR A 242 0.46 -1.06 2.05
C THR A 242 0.49 -1.92 0.78
N THR A 243 -0.33 -1.58 -0.21
CA THR A 243 -0.44 -2.26 -1.51
C THR A 243 -0.10 -1.34 -2.66
N SER A 244 0.31 -1.94 -3.77
CA SER A 244 0.41 -1.29 -5.07
C SER A 244 -0.53 -2.00 -6.04
N LEU A 245 -1.05 -1.28 -7.03
CA LEU A 245 -2.03 -1.82 -7.96
C LEU A 245 -1.85 -1.30 -9.38
N ILE A 246 -2.33 -2.07 -10.35
CA ILE A 246 -2.60 -1.63 -11.72
C ILE A 246 -4.10 -1.82 -11.97
N PRO A 247 -4.83 -0.75 -12.33
CA PRO A 247 -6.27 -0.82 -12.59
C PRO A 247 -6.60 -1.23 -14.03
N PHE A 248 -7.76 -1.86 -14.20
CA PHE A 248 -8.32 -2.28 -15.48
C PHE A 248 -9.84 -2.07 -15.48
N GLU A 249 -10.39 -1.69 -16.64
CA GLU A 249 -11.84 -1.62 -16.87
C GLU A 249 -12.43 -3.00 -17.09
N ASP A 250 -11.73 -3.83 -17.86
CA ASP A 250 -12.17 -5.15 -18.27
C ASP A 250 -11.33 -6.23 -17.59
N ALA A 251 -11.90 -7.43 -17.52
CA ALA A 251 -11.22 -8.59 -16.95
C ALA A 251 -10.16 -9.20 -17.90
N ASP A 252 -10.28 -8.93 -19.19
CA ASP A 252 -9.47 -9.48 -20.29
C ASP A 252 -8.34 -8.54 -20.75
#